data_AF-A0A2V9SAT3-F1
#
_entry.id   AF-A0A2V9SAT3-F1
#
_cell.length_a   1.000
_cell.length_b   1.000
_cell.length_c   1.000
_cell.angle_alpha   90.00
_cell.angle_beta   90.00
_cell.angle_gamma   90.00
#
_symmetry.space_group_name_H-M   'P 1'
#
loop_
_entity.id
_entity.type
_entity.pdbx_description
1 polymer ?
#
loop_
_entity_poly.entity_id
_entity_poly.type
_entity_poly.pdbx_seq_one_letter_code
_entity_poly.pdbx_strand_id
1 'polypeptide(L)'
;MDIRIKRVSPVSGVSLAERGRRAVVEQAPQLELFAGRVSAKLRTAFLRLYEARRRLATIGVAVFTVWLFLHVMLGANGMVIYRQKRAEYVNLQNEIDSLQNENKRYTDQIQALKTDPKAIEKEAREQLHYTRPGEIVYVPLPPVQAPDTRSAKK
;
A
#
# COMPACT_ATOMS: atom_id res chain seq x y z
N MET A 1 16.05 -65.02 -60.83
CA MET A 1 16.33 -64.01 -59.81
C MET A 1 15.17 -63.01 -59.83
N ASP A 2 14.55 -62.80 -58.67
CA ASP A 2 13.49 -61.84 -58.38
C ASP A 2 13.78 -60.41 -58.87
N ILE A 3 12.76 -59.71 -59.37
CA ILE A 3 12.43 -58.35 -58.86
C ILE A 3 10.90 -58.22 -58.82
N ARG A 4 10.33 -58.35 -57.62
CA ARG A 4 8.91 -58.14 -57.33
C ARG A 4 8.66 -56.64 -57.13
N ILE A 5 8.16 -55.95 -58.14
CA ILE A 5 7.82 -54.52 -58.03
C ILE A 5 6.52 -54.37 -57.22
N LYS A 6 6.66 -53.83 -56.01
CA LYS A 6 5.57 -53.52 -55.07
C LYS A 6 4.78 -52.33 -55.63
N ARG A 7 3.60 -52.60 -56.20
CA ARG A 7 2.68 -51.59 -56.72
C ARG A 7 2.08 -50.81 -55.54
N VAL A 8 2.40 -49.52 -55.47
CA VAL A 8 1.87 -48.60 -54.45
C VAL A 8 0.40 -48.32 -54.77
N SER A 9 -0.49 -48.51 -53.79
CA SER A 9 -1.93 -48.27 -53.92
C SER A 9 -2.24 -46.78 -54.10
N PRO A 10 -3.22 -46.38 -54.93
CA PRO A 10 -3.61 -44.98 -55.05
C PRO A 10 -4.39 -44.54 -53.81
N VAL A 11 -4.08 -43.34 -53.32
CA VAL A 11 -4.66 -42.73 -52.13
C VAL A 11 -6.14 -42.42 -52.36
N SER A 12 -7.02 -43.09 -51.62
CA SER A 12 -8.48 -42.92 -51.57
C SER A 12 -8.91 -41.70 -50.74
N GLY A 13 -8.30 -40.53 -51.00
CA GLY A 13 -8.49 -39.31 -50.20
C GLY A 13 -9.57 -38.33 -50.71
N VAL A 14 -10.08 -38.50 -51.93
CA VAL A 14 -10.85 -37.43 -52.62
C VAL A 14 -12.38 -37.53 -52.42
N SER A 15 -12.91 -38.65 -51.92
CA SER A 15 -14.37 -38.89 -51.92
C SER A 15 -15.17 -38.24 -50.77
N LEU A 16 -14.51 -37.76 -49.71
CA LEU A 16 -15.21 -37.14 -48.57
C LEU A 16 -15.58 -35.67 -48.87
N ALA A 17 -14.69 -34.96 -49.56
CA ALA A 17 -14.90 -33.56 -49.95
C ALA A 17 -16.05 -33.43 -50.96
N GLU A 18 -16.19 -34.38 -51.89
CA GLU A 18 -17.27 -34.37 -52.90
C GLU A 18 -18.64 -34.68 -52.30
N ARG A 19 -18.71 -35.58 -51.31
CA ARG A 19 -19.95 -35.87 -50.58
C ARG A 19 -20.42 -34.67 -49.76
N GLY A 20 -19.51 -33.98 -49.08
CA GLY A 20 -19.82 -32.72 -48.38
C GLY A 20 -20.31 -31.65 -49.35
N ARG A 21 -19.65 -31.50 -50.52
CA ARG A 21 -20.05 -30.51 -51.54
C ARG A 21 -21.43 -30.75 -52.12
N ARG A 22 -21.81 -32.01 -52.38
CA ARG A 22 -23.15 -32.34 -52.91
C ARG A 22 -24.25 -32.14 -51.87
N ALA A 23 -24.00 -32.51 -50.61
CA ALA A 23 -24.95 -32.28 -49.51
C ALA A 23 -25.19 -30.77 -49.25
N VAL A 24 -24.15 -29.94 -49.38
CA VAL A 24 -24.26 -28.48 -49.26
C VAL A 24 -25.04 -27.87 -50.44
N VAL A 25 -24.88 -28.41 -51.65
CA VAL A 25 -25.63 -27.96 -52.84
C VAL A 25 -27.12 -28.31 -52.75
N GLU A 26 -27.48 -29.45 -52.18
CA GLU A 26 -28.89 -29.81 -51.94
C GLU A 26 -29.55 -28.99 -50.80
N GLN A 27 -28.78 -28.56 -49.79
CA GLN A 27 -29.26 -27.67 -48.73
C GLN A 27 -29.20 -26.17 -49.08
N ALA A 28 -28.60 -25.81 -50.21
CA ALA A 28 -28.46 -24.44 -50.68
C ALA A 28 -29.76 -23.60 -50.71
N PRO A 29 -30.93 -24.10 -51.18
CA PRO A 29 -32.13 -23.25 -51.27
C PRO A 29 -32.67 -22.82 -49.90
N GLN A 30 -32.42 -23.59 -48.84
CA GLN A 30 -32.82 -23.23 -47.47
C GLN A 30 -31.84 -22.25 -46.81
N LEU A 31 -30.55 -22.33 -47.18
CA LEU A 31 -29.52 -21.42 -46.70
C LEU A 31 -29.67 -20.02 -47.27
N GLU A 32 -30.10 -19.86 -48.52
CA GLU A 32 -30.32 -18.55 -49.16
C GLU A 32 -31.38 -17.71 -48.42
N LEU A 33 -32.47 -18.33 -47.94
CA LEU A 33 -33.53 -17.62 -47.22
C LEU A 33 -33.13 -17.24 -45.79
N PHE A 34 -32.40 -18.13 -45.10
CA PHE A 34 -31.88 -17.85 -43.77
C PHE A 34 -30.75 -16.81 -43.83
N ALA A 35 -29.87 -16.93 -44.83
CA ALA A 35 -28.82 -15.96 -45.12
C ALA A 35 -29.41 -14.58 -45.46
N GLY A 36 -30.51 -14.51 -46.22
CA GLY A 36 -31.21 -13.25 -46.49
C GLY A 36 -31.74 -12.56 -45.22
N ARG A 37 -32.38 -13.33 -44.32
CA ARG A 37 -32.92 -12.79 -43.06
C ARG A 37 -31.83 -12.41 -42.06
N VAL A 38 -30.75 -13.20 -41.99
CA VAL A 38 -29.59 -12.94 -41.13
C VAL A 38 -28.78 -11.74 -41.65
N SER A 39 -28.51 -11.68 -42.96
CA SER A 39 -27.75 -10.58 -43.57
C SER A 39 -28.49 -9.23 -43.49
N ALA A 40 -29.81 -9.20 -43.64
CA ALA A 40 -30.59 -7.98 -43.47
C ALA A 40 -30.58 -7.45 -42.02
N LYS A 41 -30.65 -8.36 -41.03
CA LYS A 41 -30.51 -8.01 -39.60
C LYS A 41 -29.09 -7.57 -39.26
N LEU A 42 -28.08 -8.22 -39.82
CA LEU A 42 -26.68 -7.83 -39.65
C LEU A 42 -26.41 -6.45 -40.24
N ARG A 43 -26.86 -6.16 -41.46
CA ARG A 43 -26.64 -4.85 -42.10
C ARG A 43 -27.23 -3.70 -41.28
N THR A 44 -28.45 -3.86 -40.76
CA THR A 44 -29.10 -2.85 -39.92
C THR A 44 -28.45 -2.73 -38.54
N ALA A 45 -28.01 -3.85 -37.95
CA ALA A 45 -27.24 -3.84 -36.71
C ALA A 45 -25.86 -3.18 -36.87
N PHE A 46 -25.15 -3.45 -37.97
CA PHE A 46 -23.85 -2.85 -38.27
C PHE A 46 -23.95 -1.34 -38.50
N LEU A 47 -24.98 -0.85 -39.19
CA LEU A 47 -25.21 0.58 -39.36
C LEU A 47 -25.52 1.27 -38.02
N ARG A 48 -26.34 0.64 -37.15
CA ARG A 48 -26.58 1.13 -35.79
C ARG A 48 -25.33 1.11 -34.92
N LEU A 49 -24.50 0.07 -35.03
CA LEU A 49 -23.19 0.02 -34.37
C LEU A 49 -22.25 1.11 -34.88
N TYR A 50 -22.28 1.41 -36.18
CA TYR A 50 -21.45 2.45 -36.79
C TYR A 50 -21.86 3.85 -36.32
N GLU A 51 -23.17 4.11 -36.20
CA GLU A 51 -23.66 5.35 -35.58
C GLU A 51 -23.37 5.42 -34.07
N ALA A 52 -23.51 4.28 -33.36
CA ALA A 52 -23.19 4.19 -31.94
C ALA A 52 -21.68 4.18 -31.65
N ARG A 53 -20.82 3.98 -32.67
CA ARG A 53 -19.36 3.91 -32.53
C ARG A 53 -18.79 5.15 -31.87
N ARG A 54 -19.31 6.34 -32.23
CA ARG A 54 -18.88 7.60 -31.60
C ARG A 54 -19.23 7.62 -30.11
N ARG A 55 -20.44 7.19 -29.74
CA ARG A 55 -20.88 7.11 -28.33
C ARG A 55 -20.08 6.08 -27.54
N LEU A 56 -19.86 4.90 -28.11
CA LEU A 56 -19.04 3.84 -27.51
C LEU A 56 -17.57 4.27 -27.36
N ALA A 57 -17.02 4.99 -28.34
CA ALA A 57 -15.68 5.56 -28.24
C ALA A 57 -15.60 6.60 -27.12
N THR A 58 -16.57 7.51 -27.02
CA THR A 58 -16.62 8.50 -25.94
C THR A 58 -16.75 7.84 -24.57
N ILE A 59 -17.61 6.83 -24.42
CA ILE A 59 -17.76 6.07 -23.16
C ILE A 59 -16.46 5.34 -22.84
N GLY A 60 -15.83 4.69 -23.82
CA GLY A 60 -14.56 4.00 -23.64
C GLY A 60 -13.45 4.94 -23.18
N VAL A 61 -13.33 6.12 -23.80
CA VAL A 61 -12.38 7.16 -23.36
C VAL A 61 -12.71 7.63 -21.96
N ALA A 62 -13.98 7.93 -21.64
CA ALA A 62 -14.38 8.39 -20.31
C ALA A 62 -14.04 7.36 -19.22
N VAL A 63 -14.34 6.09 -19.45
CA VAL A 63 -14.00 4.99 -18.52
C VAL A 63 -12.49 4.87 -18.37
N PHE A 64 -11.74 4.92 -19.48
CA PHE A 64 -10.28 4.86 -19.45
C PHE A 64 -9.67 6.04 -18.68
N THR A 65 -10.18 7.25 -18.86
CA THR A 65 -9.75 8.44 -18.12
C THR A 65 -10.02 8.30 -16.63
N VAL A 66 -11.21 7.85 -16.23
CA VAL A 66 -11.55 7.61 -14.82
C VAL A 66 -10.64 6.54 -14.22
N TRP A 67 -10.39 5.45 -14.96
CA TRP A 67 -9.49 4.39 -14.52
C TRP A 67 -8.06 4.90 -14.32
N LEU A 68 -7.53 5.69 -15.27
CA LEU A 68 -6.20 6.31 -15.14
C LEU A 68 -6.13 7.24 -13.93
N PHE A 69 -7.17 8.08 -13.76
CA PHE A 69 -7.25 9.02 -12.64
C PHE A 69 -7.23 8.28 -11.30
N LEU A 70 -8.05 7.24 -11.15
CA LEU A 70 -8.05 6.39 -9.96
C LEU A 70 -6.68 5.71 -9.76
N HIS A 71 -6.09 5.15 -10.81
CA HIS A 71 -4.78 4.48 -10.72
C HIS A 71 -3.67 5.44 -10.27
N VAL A 72 -3.67 6.70 -10.72
CA VAL A 72 -2.69 7.70 -10.28
C VAL A 72 -2.96 8.16 -8.84
N MET A 73 -4.22 8.38 -8.48
CA MET A 73 -4.62 8.79 -7.12
C MET A 73 -4.36 7.71 -6.06
N LEU A 74 -4.62 6.45 -6.40
CA LEU A 74 -4.53 5.28 -5.52
C LEU A 74 -3.23 4.47 -5.71
N GLY A 75 -2.39 4.83 -6.67
CA GLY A 75 -1.15 4.12 -6.98
C GLY A 75 -0.09 4.23 -5.88
N ALA A 76 1.05 3.54 -6.09
CA ALA A 76 2.15 3.46 -5.12
C ALA A 76 2.67 4.83 -4.62
N ASN A 77 2.51 5.89 -5.42
CA ASN A 77 2.88 7.29 -5.09
C ASN A 77 1.67 8.22 -4.96
N GLY A 78 0.49 7.66 -4.72
CA GLY A 78 -0.77 8.40 -4.64
C GLY A 78 -0.85 9.35 -3.44
N MET A 79 -1.87 10.22 -3.46
CA MET A 79 -2.14 11.21 -2.41
C MET A 79 -2.22 10.60 -1.00
N VAL A 80 -2.69 9.36 -0.89
CA VAL A 80 -2.84 8.66 0.39
C VAL A 80 -1.48 8.41 1.06
N ILE A 81 -0.52 7.85 0.31
CA ILE A 81 0.84 7.59 0.82
C ILE A 81 1.58 8.90 1.10
N TYR A 82 1.37 9.91 0.25
CA TYR A 82 1.94 11.25 0.50
C TYR A 82 1.52 11.81 1.85
N ARG A 83 0.23 11.71 2.22
CA ARG A 83 -0.25 12.21 3.52
C ARG A 83 0.38 11.46 4.69
N GLN A 84 0.53 10.14 4.58
CA GLN A 84 1.18 9.34 5.63
C GLN A 84 2.66 9.71 5.77
N LYS A 85 3.38 9.79 4.65
CA LYS A 85 4.80 10.19 4.65
C LYS A 85 5.02 11.62 5.14
N ARG A 86 4.08 12.53 4.84
CA ARG A 86 4.14 13.90 5.33
C ARG A 86 3.94 13.97 6.85
N ALA A 87 3.02 13.18 7.41
CA ALA A 87 2.83 13.10 8.86
C ALA A 87 4.06 12.51 9.55
N GLU A 88 4.62 11.43 9.02
CA GLU A 88 5.85 10.81 9.50
C GLU A 88 7.03 11.80 9.47
N TYR A 89 7.19 12.52 8.36
CA TYR A 89 8.22 13.56 8.23
C TYR A 89 8.08 14.67 9.28
N VAL A 90 6.86 15.19 9.51
CA VAL A 90 6.61 16.23 10.51
C VAL A 90 6.91 15.74 11.92
N ASN A 91 6.51 14.51 12.25
CA ASN A 91 6.80 13.93 13.57
C ASN A 91 8.29 13.77 13.80
N LEU A 92 9.02 13.25 12.81
CA LEU A 92 10.47 13.05 12.91
C LEU A 92 11.21 14.38 13.02
N GLN A 93 10.75 15.42 12.31
CA GLN A 93 11.30 16.76 12.44
C GLN A 93 11.13 17.31 13.85
N ASN A 94 9.94 17.16 14.44
CA ASN A 94 9.68 17.59 15.82
C ASN A 94 10.56 16.84 16.83
N GLU A 95 10.80 15.56 16.61
CA GLU A 95 11.68 14.74 17.45
C GLU A 95 13.14 15.21 17.36
N ILE A 96 13.63 15.52 16.16
CA ILE A 96 14.96 16.09 15.96
C ILE A 96 15.09 17.42 16.70
N ASP A 97 14.12 18.32 16.55
CA ASP A 97 14.15 19.64 17.19
C ASP A 97 14.10 19.50 18.72
N SER A 98 13.30 18.57 19.24
CA SER A 98 13.24 18.21 20.66
C SER A 98 14.60 17.74 21.18
N LEU A 99 15.19 16.75 20.51
CA LEU A 99 16.48 16.18 20.90
C LEU A 99 17.62 17.20 20.82
N GLN A 100 17.62 18.08 19.82
CA GLN A 100 18.59 19.16 19.71
C GLN A 100 18.49 20.13 20.89
N ASN A 101 17.28 20.49 21.30
CA ASN A 101 17.06 21.35 22.46
C ASN A 101 17.52 20.69 23.76
N GLU A 102 17.24 19.39 23.94
CA GLU A 102 17.72 18.63 25.09
C GLU A 102 19.25 18.53 25.11
N ASN A 103 19.86 18.24 23.97
CA ASN A 103 21.30 18.15 23.84
C ASN A 103 21.98 19.49 24.16
N LYS A 104 21.41 20.60 23.68
CA LYS A 104 21.85 21.94 24.03
C LYS A 104 21.77 22.19 25.54
N ARG A 105 20.64 21.86 26.17
CA ARG A 105 20.46 21.99 27.62
C ARG A 105 21.51 21.19 28.40
N TYR A 106 21.75 19.94 28.04
CA TYR A 106 22.76 19.12 28.71
C TYR A 106 24.18 19.65 28.46
N THR A 107 24.47 20.13 27.26
CA THR A 107 25.76 20.76 26.95
C THR A 107 25.99 21.98 27.83
N ASP A 108 24.99 22.85 27.98
CA ASP A 108 25.05 24.03 28.84
C ASP A 108 25.26 23.63 30.31
N GLN A 109 24.57 22.60 30.80
CA GLN A 109 24.74 22.06 32.16
C GLN A 109 26.15 21.52 32.40
N ILE A 110 26.67 20.72 31.45
CA ILE A 110 28.04 20.18 31.52
C ILE A 110 29.05 21.32 31.51
N GLN A 111 28.85 22.34 30.69
CA GLN A 111 29.74 23.50 30.63
C GLN A 111 29.72 24.30 31.94
N ALA A 112 28.55 24.53 32.52
CA ALA A 112 28.41 25.16 33.83
C ALA A 112 29.13 24.37 34.93
N LEU A 113 28.93 23.05 34.96
CA LEU A 113 29.62 22.15 35.89
C LEU A 113 31.14 22.15 35.71
N LYS A 114 31.65 22.19 34.46
CA LYS A 114 33.09 22.18 34.19
C LYS A 114 33.78 23.49 34.51
N THR A 115 33.07 24.61 34.37
CA THR A 115 33.68 25.96 34.38
C THR A 115 33.50 26.65 35.73
N ASP A 116 32.43 26.34 36.47
CA ASP A 116 32.16 26.95 37.78
C ASP A 116 32.26 25.92 38.93
N PRO A 117 33.28 26.02 39.80
CA PRO A 117 33.42 25.19 40.99
C PRO A 117 32.20 25.27 41.94
N LYS A 118 31.50 26.41 41.96
CA LYS A 118 30.30 26.58 42.81
C LYS A 118 29.11 25.80 42.29
N ALA A 119 29.01 25.58 40.97
CA ALA A 119 27.97 24.75 40.38
C ALA A 119 28.14 23.28 40.79
N ILE A 120 29.38 22.77 40.81
CA ILE A 120 29.71 21.45 41.33
C ILE A 120 29.38 21.34 42.82
N GLU A 121 29.76 22.35 43.62
CA GLU A 121 29.51 22.35 45.06
C GLU A 121 28.02 22.35 45.39
N LYS A 122 27.20 23.08 44.61
CA LYS A 122 25.74 23.09 44.75
C LYS A 122 25.15 21.71 44.44
N GLU A 123 25.51 21.11 43.31
CA GLU A 123 25.03 19.77 42.94
C GLU A 123 25.47 18.69 43.94
N ALA A 124 26.71 18.76 44.44
CA ALA A 124 27.20 17.84 45.47
C ALA A 124 26.43 17.99 46.79
N ARG A 125 26.05 19.21 47.18
CA ARG A 125 25.21 19.45 48.36
C ARG A 125 23.78 18.95 48.18
N GLU A 126 23.18 19.18 47.01
CA GLU A 126 21.77 18.85 46.73
C GLU A 126 21.57 17.35 46.45
N GLN A 127 22.41 16.73 45.61
CA GLN A 127 22.24 15.32 45.25
C GLN A 127 22.95 14.35 46.20
N LEU A 128 24.11 14.73 46.73
CA LEU A 128 24.96 13.82 47.51
C LEU A 128 24.98 14.16 49.00
N HIS A 129 24.22 15.18 49.44
CA HIS A 129 24.25 15.71 50.82
C HIS A 129 25.67 15.97 51.32
N TYR A 130 26.57 16.38 50.41
CA TYR A 130 27.98 16.52 50.71
C TYR A 130 28.22 17.77 51.58
N THR A 131 28.87 17.60 52.73
CA THR A 131 29.25 18.69 53.64
C THR A 131 30.76 18.88 53.66
N ARG A 132 31.22 20.13 53.74
CA ARG A 132 32.66 20.41 53.92
C ARG A 132 33.12 19.99 55.32
N PRO A 133 34.42 19.66 55.50
CA PRO A 133 34.99 19.42 56.82
C PRO A 133 34.74 20.65 57.72
N GLY A 134 33.93 20.48 58.78
CA GLY A 134 33.55 21.54 59.72
C GLY A 134 32.09 22.04 59.64
N GLU A 135 31.28 21.57 58.69
CA GLU A 135 29.83 21.87 58.64
C GLU A 135 29.01 20.88 59.52
N ILE A 136 27.98 21.36 60.21
CA ILE A 136 27.12 20.57 61.12
C ILE A 136 25.78 20.26 60.44
N VAL A 137 25.44 18.97 60.31
CA VAL A 137 24.17 18.52 59.72
C VAL A 137 23.07 18.47 60.79
N TYR A 138 21.98 19.24 60.60
CA TYR A 138 20.78 19.15 61.43
C TYR A 138 19.82 18.11 60.84
N VAL A 139 19.62 17.01 61.56
CA VAL A 139 18.63 15.98 61.19
C VAL A 139 17.34 16.24 61.98
N PRO A 140 16.16 16.33 61.33
CA PRO A 140 14.90 16.48 62.05
C PRO A 140 14.66 15.24 62.93
N LEU A 141 14.33 15.48 64.20
CA LEU A 141 14.02 14.43 65.16
C LEU A 141 12.81 13.61 64.67
N PRO A 142 12.86 12.26 64.73
CA PRO A 142 11.72 11.45 64.35
C PRO A 142 10.51 11.80 65.25
N PRO A 143 9.28 11.78 64.70
CA PRO A 143 8.09 12.10 65.46
C PRO A 143 7.95 11.10 66.62
N VAL A 144 7.89 11.62 67.84
CA VAL A 144 7.61 10.82 69.04
C VAL A 144 6.20 10.26 68.90
N GLN A 145 6.10 8.99 68.52
CA GLN A 145 4.83 8.27 68.52
C GLN A 145 4.39 8.12 69.97
N ALA A 146 3.37 8.87 70.37
CA ALA A 146 2.73 8.69 71.67
C ALA A 146 2.18 7.25 71.76
N PRO A 147 2.36 6.55 72.89
CA PRO A 147 1.90 5.18 73.03
C PRO A 147 0.38 5.10 72.87
N ASP A 148 -0.08 4.24 71.95
CA ASP A 148 -1.50 3.95 71.72
C ASP A 148 -2.12 3.31 72.98
N THR A 149 -2.75 4.14 73.81
CA THR A 149 -3.47 3.72 75.02
C THR A 149 -4.86 3.16 74.71
N ARG A 150 -5.02 2.37 73.63
CA ARG A 150 -6.32 1.80 73.21
C ARG A 150 -6.50 0.31 73.51
N SER A 151 -5.54 -0.34 74.17
CA SER A 151 -5.61 -1.77 74.50
C SER A 151 -6.22 -2.09 75.88
N ALA A 152 -7.09 -1.23 76.42
CA ALA A 152 -7.81 -1.49 77.66
C ALA A 152 -9.29 -1.10 77.55
N LYS A 153 -10.06 -1.87 76.79
CA LYS A 153 -11.50 -1.98 77.03
C LYS A 153 -11.93 -3.42 76.75
N LYS A 154 -12.14 -4.18 77.82
CA LYS A 154 -12.77 -5.49 77.86
C LYS A 154 -14.24 -5.32 78.23
#